data_AF-A0A1G1K1T8-F1
#
_entry.id   AF-A0A1G1K1T8-F1
#
_cell.length_a   1.000
_cell.length_b   1.000
_cell.length_c   1.000
_cell.angle_alpha   90.00
_cell.angle_beta   90.00
_cell.angle_gamma   90.00
#
_symmetry.space_group_name_H-M   'P 1'
#
loop_
_entity.id
_entity.type
_entity.pdbx_description
1 polymer ?
#
loop_
_entity_poly.entity_id
_entity_poly.type
_entity_poly.pdbx_seq_one_letter_code
_entity_poly.pdbx_strand_id
1 'polypeptide(L)'
;MLDRHYKQLWETRFLKILESEKEAFLFYKYLIETNKNLLERTKAKPVLEQIMRDEASHARVACKLIRLVRRKKISEREGGNG
;
A
#
# COMPACT_ATOMS: atom_id res chain seq x y z
N MET A 1 3.59 -25.32 -8.59
CA MET A 1 4.59 -24.33 -9.04
C MET A 1 3.94 -22.97 -9.38
N LEU A 2 2.93 -22.94 -10.26
CA LEU A 2 2.17 -21.73 -10.65
C LEU A 2 1.60 -20.93 -9.46
N ASP A 3 0.96 -21.60 -8.50
CA ASP A 3 0.38 -20.97 -7.29
C ASP A 3 1.42 -20.27 -6.41
N ARG A 4 2.65 -20.79 -6.36
CA ARG A 4 3.75 -20.18 -5.61
C ARG A 4 4.19 -18.87 -6.27
N HIS A 5 4.31 -18.87 -7.59
CA HIS A 5 4.66 -17.67 -8.35
C HIS A 5 3.56 -16.61 -8.30
N TYR A 6 2.28 -17.00 -8.40
CA TYR A 6 1.19 -16.04 -8.21
C TYR A 6 1.18 -15.44 -6.80
N LYS A 7 1.43 -16.26 -5.77
CA LYS A 7 1.56 -15.78 -4.40
C LYS A 7 2.69 -14.74 -4.28
N GLN A 8 3.86 -15.02 -4.86
CA GLN A 8 4.99 -14.08 -4.87
C GLN A 8 4.66 -12.78 -5.61
N LEU A 9 4.06 -12.86 -6.80
CA LEU A 9 3.69 -11.68 -7.59
C LEU A 9 2.69 -10.78 -6.85
N TRP A 10 1.67 -11.37 -6.21
CA TRP A 10 0.72 -10.63 -5.40
C TRP A 10 1.37 -10.01 -4.17
N GLU A 11 2.24 -10.75 -3.48
CA GLU A 11 2.98 -10.21 -2.34
C GLU A 11 3.86 -9.02 -2.75
N THR A 12 4.64 -9.16 -3.83
CA THR A 12 5.46 -8.07 -4.38
C THR A 12 4.60 -6.87 -4.76
N ARG A 13 3.45 -7.08 -5.41
CA ARG A 13 2.54 -5.99 -5.79
C ARG A 13 2.03 -5.24 -4.55
N PHE A 14 1.58 -5.95 -3.52
CA PHE A 14 1.07 -5.29 -2.31
C PHE A 14 2.16 -4.62 -1.50
N LEU A 15 3.40 -5.14 -1.51
CA LEU A 15 4.55 -4.46 -0.92
C LEU A 15 4.88 -3.15 -1.65
N LYS A 16 4.85 -3.15 -2.99
CA LYS A 16 5.05 -1.92 -3.78
C LYS A 16 3.99 -0.87 -3.48
N ILE A 17 2.71 -1.27 -3.43
CA ILE A 17 1.62 -0.36 -3.05
C ILE A 17 1.90 0.20 -1.65
N LEU A 18 2.16 -0.65 -0.66
CA LEU A 18 2.45 -0.20 0.70
C LEU A 18 3.58 0.83 0.78
N GLU A 19 4.65 0.65 0.00
CA GLU A 19 5.76 1.60 -0.01
C GLU A 19 5.37 2.93 -0.66
N SER A 20 4.69 2.89 -1.81
CA SER A 20 4.20 4.10 -2.47
C SER A 20 3.23 4.90 -1.59
N GLU A 21 2.32 4.25 -0.88
CA GLU A 21 1.40 4.94 0.05
C GLU A 21 2.15 5.64 1.20
N LYS A 22 3.23 5.03 1.71
CA LYS A 22 4.06 5.65 2.76
C LYS A 22 4.85 6.84 2.23
N GLU A 23 5.45 6.71 1.05
CA GLU A 23 6.19 7.78 0.40
C GLU A 23 5.26 8.98 0.11
N ALA A 24 4.07 8.73 -0.42
CA ALA A 24 3.04 9.75 -0.64
C ALA A 24 2.63 10.44 0.66
N PHE A 25 2.35 9.67 1.72
CA PHE A 25 2.04 10.24 3.04
C PHE A 25 3.14 11.17 3.55
N LEU A 26 4.41 10.74 3.47
CA LEU A 26 5.55 11.53 3.92
C LEU A 26 5.73 12.80 3.07
N PHE A 27 5.52 12.70 1.76
CA PHE A 27 5.55 13.84 0.85
C PHE A 27 4.50 14.89 1.21
N TYR A 28 3.25 14.50 1.42
CA TYR A 28 2.20 15.44 1.81
C TYR A 28 2.43 16.04 3.18
N LYS A 29 2.93 15.25 4.14
CA LYS A 29 3.35 15.75 5.45
C LYS A 29 4.40 16.85 5.31
N TYR A 30 5.44 16.60 4.50
CA TYR A 30 6.49 17.56 4.22
C TYR A 30 5.95 18.84 3.57
N LEU A 31 5.02 18.73 2.62
CA LEU A 31 4.39 19.90 1.99
C LEU A 31 3.64 20.77 3.02
N ILE A 32 2.87 20.14 3.93
CA ILE A 32 2.16 20.85 5.00
C ILE A 32 3.13 21.57 5.93
N GLU A 33 4.23 20.93 6.29
CA GLU A 33 5.23 21.49 7.21
C GLU A 33 6.00 22.66 6.60
N THR A 34 6.32 22.59 5.30
CA THR A 34 7.16 23.58 4.60
C THR A 34 6.40 24.72 3.95
N ASN A 35 5.13 24.53 3.57
CA ASN A 35 4.35 25.51 2.79
C ASN A 35 3.17 26.11 3.56
N LYS A 36 3.21 26.17 4.90
CA LYS A 36 2.10 26.61 5.76
C LYS A 36 1.37 27.86 5.24
N ASN A 37 2.10 28.94 4.95
CA ASN A 37 1.50 30.21 4.52
C ASN A 37 0.74 30.11 3.18
N LEU A 38 1.27 29.34 2.24
CA LEU A 38 0.63 29.12 0.94
C LEU A 38 -0.64 28.27 1.09
N LEU A 39 -0.58 27.26 1.96
CA LEU A 39 -1.68 26.34 2.19
C LEU A 39 -2.84 26.96 2.98
N GLU A 40 -2.55 27.88 3.91
CA GLU A 40 -3.57 28.67 4.60
C GLU A 40 -4.28 29.62 3.62
N ARG A 41 -3.54 30.31 2.75
CA ARG A 41 -4.12 31.20 1.72
C ARG A 41 -5.02 30.47 0.73
N THR A 42 -4.59 29.28 0.31
CA THR A 42 -5.32 28.46 -0.69
C THR A 42 -6.38 27.57 -0.06
N LYS A 43 -6.47 27.50 1.28
CA LYS A 43 -7.30 26.53 2.02
C LYS A 43 -7.05 25.07 1.59
N ALA A 44 -5.86 24.78 1.09
CA ALA A 44 -5.49 23.44 0.60
C ALA A 44 -5.09 22.48 1.73
N LYS A 45 -4.74 23.00 2.91
CA LYS A 45 -4.30 22.20 4.06
C LYS A 45 -5.30 21.09 4.46
N PRO A 46 -6.62 21.35 4.63
CA PRO A 46 -7.58 20.31 4.99
C PRO A 46 -7.70 19.21 3.91
N VAL A 47 -7.52 19.59 2.64
CA VAL A 47 -7.52 18.63 1.51
C VAL A 47 -6.30 17.72 1.58
N LEU A 48 -5.11 18.29 1.79
CA LEU A 48 -3.89 17.49 1.97
C LEU A 48 -3.96 16.58 3.20
N GLU A 49 -4.52 17.07 4.32
CA GLU A 49 -4.75 16.25 5.50
C GLU A 49 -5.72 15.10 5.24
N GLN A 50 -6.74 15.29 4.40
CA GLN A 50 -7.63 14.22 3.97
C GLN A 50 -6.89 13.20 3.10
N ILE A 51 -6.14 13.66 2.11
CA ILE A 51 -5.33 12.77 1.26
C ILE A 51 -4.38 11.93 2.12
N MET A 52 -3.69 12.53 3.09
CA MET A 52 -2.85 11.78 4.04
C MET A 52 -3.61 10.70 4.82
N ARG A 53 -4.85 10.97 5.24
CA ARG A 53 -5.69 9.97 5.90
C ARG A 53 -6.04 8.81 4.96
N ASP A 54 -6.27 9.13 3.69
CA ASP A 54 -6.58 8.16 2.65
C ASP A 54 -5.36 7.27 2.35
N GLU A 55 -4.16 7.83 2.17
CA GLU A 55 -2.92 7.04 1.96
C GLU A 55 -2.62 6.15 3.17
N ALA A 56 -2.84 6.64 4.39
CA ALA A 56 -2.72 5.83 5.60
C ALA A 56 -3.75 4.68 5.62
N SER A 57 -4.93 4.88 5.04
CA SER A 57 -5.95 3.84 4.87
C SER A 57 -5.57 2.80 3.83
N HIS A 58 -5.08 3.25 2.67
CA HIS A 58 -4.56 2.39 1.61
C HIS A 58 -3.41 1.52 2.10
N ALA A 59 -2.46 2.09 2.84
CA ALA A 59 -1.36 1.36 3.47
C ALA A 59 -1.86 0.28 4.43
N ARG A 60 -2.90 0.55 5.22
CA ARG A 60 -3.54 -0.46 6.11
C ARG A 60 -4.17 -1.60 5.31
N VAL A 61 -4.83 -1.30 4.19
CA VAL A 61 -5.41 -2.31 3.30
C VAL A 61 -4.31 -3.17 2.67
N ALA A 62 -3.26 -2.55 2.13
CA ALA A 62 -2.10 -3.26 1.58
C ALA A 62 -1.46 -4.19 2.62
N CYS A 63 -1.29 -3.74 3.86
CA CYS A 63 -0.82 -4.58 4.98
C CYS A 63 -1.72 -5.80 5.22
N LYS A 64 -3.05 -5.62 5.21
CA LYS A 64 -4.00 -6.74 5.35
C LYS A 64 -3.88 -7.73 4.19
N LEU A 65 -3.76 -7.24 2.96
CA LEU A 65 -3.61 -8.08 1.76
C LEU A 65 -2.30 -8.86 1.78
N ILE A 66 -1.17 -8.26 2.18
CA ILE A 66 0.11 -8.97 2.37
C ILE A 66 -0.06 -10.13 3.36
N ARG A 67 -0.71 -9.88 4.51
CA ARG A 67 -0.96 -10.93 5.52
C ARG A 67 -1.81 -12.07 4.96
N LEU A 68 -2.85 -11.75 4.18
CA LEU A 68 -3.71 -12.75 3.54
C LEU A 68 -2.94 -13.59 2.53
N VAL A 69 -2.17 -12.96 1.65
CA VAL A 69 -1.34 -13.64 0.65
C VAL A 69 -0.34 -14.57 1.34
N ARG A 70 0.37 -14.08 2.37
CA ARG A 70 1.35 -14.88 3.13
C ARG A 70 0.71 -16.09 3.80
N ARG A 71 -0.50 -15.98 4.32
CA ARG A 71 -1.25 -17.08 4.96
C ARG A 71 -1.88 -18.06 3.98
N LYS A 72 -2.07 -17.69 2.70
CA LYS A 72 -2.62 -18.59 1.67
C LYS A 72 -1.75 -19.84 1.56
N LYS A 73 -2.34 -21.02 1.80
CA LYS A 73 -1.69 -22.32 1.53
C LYS A 73 -1.49 -22.48 0.03
N ILE A 74 -0.33 -22.99 -0.37
CA ILE A 74 -0.05 -23.34 -1.77
C ILE A 74 -0.59 -24.76 -1.94
N SER A 75 -1.52 -24.97 -2.87
CA SER A 75 -1.98 -26.31 -3.19
C SER A 75 -0.88 -27.01 -3.97
N GLU A 76 -0.25 -28.00 -3.34
CA GLU A 76 0.51 -29.00 -4.06
C GLU A 76 -0.51 -29.96 -4.67
N ARG A 77 -1.05 -29.64 -5.84
CA ARG A 77 -1.55 -30.71 -6.69
C ARG A 77 -0.32 -31.47 -7.15
N GLU A 78 -0.08 -32.59 -6.48
CA GLU A 78 0.83 -33.63 -6.90
C GLU A 78 0.60 -33.91 -8.39
N GLY A 79 1.69 -33.94 -9.15
CA GLY A 79 1.68 -34.61 -10.44
C GLY A 79 1.40 -36.07 -10.18
N GLY A 80 0.13 -36.44 -10.17
CA GLY A 80 -0.30 -37.82 -10.30
C GLY A 80 0.08 -38.29 -11.70
N ASN A 81 1.27 -38.88 -11.82
CA ASN A 81 1.53 -39.85 -12.87
C ASN A 81 0.95 -41.17 -12.38
N GLY A 82 -0.26 -41.48 -12.85
CA GLY A 82 -0.75 -42.85 -12.94
C GLY A 82 -0.10 -43.60 -14.09
#